data_AF-A0AA41N4Z2-F1
#
_entry.id   AF-A0AA41N4Z2-F1
#
_cell.length_a   1.000
_cell.length_b   1.000
_cell.length_c   1.000
_cell.angle_alpha   90.00
_cell.angle_beta   90.00
_cell.angle_gamma   90.00
#
_symmetry.space_group_name_H-M   'P 1'
#
loop_
_entity.id
_entity.type
_entity.pdbx_description
1 polymer ?
#
loop_
_entity_poly.entity_id
_entity_poly.type
_entity_poly.pdbx_seq_one_letter_code
_entity_poly.pdbx_strand_id
1 'polypeptide(L)'
;MGGANHSVVSEFVFLGLTKSWGIQLLLFVFSSMFFVASMMGNSLIVFTVASEPHLHSPMYFLLANLSFIDLDLSSVTSPKMIYDLFRKHKVISFRGCITQIFFIHVIGGVEMVLLIAMAFDRYVTICKPLHYLTIMSPRMCIFFSVTAWAVGLTHSVVQLTFVVKLSFCDPNVLDSFYCDLPRFIKLACTDTD
;
A
#
# COMPACT_ATOMS: atom_id res chain seq x y z
N MET A 1 12.87 -31.42 -39.84
CA MET A 1 12.18 -30.24 -40.42
C MET A 1 10.71 -30.41 -40.15
N GLY A 2 10.15 -29.52 -39.32
CA GLY A 2 8.75 -29.54 -38.90
C GLY A 2 8.55 -28.36 -37.95
N GLY A 3 8.52 -27.15 -38.52
CA GLY A 3 8.42 -25.90 -37.78
C GLY A 3 7.05 -25.76 -37.12
N ALA A 4 7.02 -25.83 -35.80
CA ALA A 4 5.88 -25.38 -35.02
C ALA A 4 5.92 -23.85 -34.97
N ASN A 5 5.06 -23.21 -35.76
CA ASN A 5 4.66 -21.83 -35.56
C ASN A 5 3.83 -21.77 -34.26
N HIS A 6 4.51 -21.69 -33.12
CA HIS A 6 3.86 -21.24 -31.90
C HIS A 6 3.57 -19.75 -32.07
N SER A 7 2.32 -19.44 -32.41
CA SER A 7 1.80 -18.08 -32.27
C SER A 7 1.90 -17.72 -30.80
N VAL A 8 2.97 -17.00 -30.46
CA VAL A 8 3.23 -16.47 -29.13
C VAL A 8 2.05 -15.58 -28.78
N VAL A 9 1.23 -16.04 -27.84
CA VAL A 9 0.19 -15.24 -27.21
C VAL A 9 0.88 -14.21 -26.33
N SER A 10 1.19 -13.04 -26.89
CA SER A 10 1.86 -11.98 -26.14
C SER A 10 1.19 -10.64 -26.39
N GLU A 11 0.02 -10.43 -25.80
CA GLU A 11 -0.50 -9.06 -25.63
C GLU A 11 -1.65 -8.99 -24.63
N PHE A 12 -1.57 -9.74 -23.53
CA PHE A 12 -2.65 -9.73 -22.55
C PHE A 12 -2.34 -8.80 -21.36
N VAL A 13 -2.86 -7.57 -21.51
CA VAL A 13 -3.58 -6.77 -20.48
C VAL A 13 -2.92 -5.49 -19.92
N PHE A 14 -1.67 -5.12 -20.24
CA PHE A 14 -1.05 -3.91 -19.63
C PHE A 14 -0.38 -2.86 -20.56
N LEU A 15 -0.71 -2.87 -21.86
CA LEU A 15 -0.19 -1.90 -22.85
C LEU A 15 -0.92 -0.52 -22.86
N GLY A 16 -1.85 -0.21 -21.95
CA GLY A 16 -2.45 1.13 -21.96
C GLY A 16 -3.55 1.38 -20.96
N LEU A 17 -3.31 2.29 -20.00
CA LEU A 17 -4.42 3.07 -19.44
C LEU A 17 -5.00 3.99 -20.53
N THR A 18 -4.16 4.47 -21.46
CA THR A 18 -4.61 4.92 -22.80
C THR A 18 -3.43 5.12 -23.76
N LYS A 19 -3.59 4.83 -25.05
CA LYS A 19 -2.65 5.28 -26.11
C LYS A 19 -2.75 6.79 -26.41
N SER A 20 -3.73 7.47 -25.82
CA SER A 20 -3.94 8.90 -25.98
C SER A 20 -3.04 9.68 -25.01
N TRP A 21 -2.11 10.44 -25.58
CA TRP A 21 -1.21 11.34 -24.85
C TRP A 21 -1.97 12.30 -23.92
N GLY A 22 -3.17 12.74 -24.31
CA GLY A 22 -4.01 13.62 -23.49
C GLY A 22 -4.48 12.98 -22.17
N ILE A 23 -4.81 11.68 -22.18
CA ILE A 23 -5.28 11.00 -20.96
C ILE A 23 -4.10 10.67 -20.03
N GLN A 24 -2.92 10.34 -20.57
CA GLN A 24 -1.70 10.22 -19.75
C GLN A 24 -1.36 11.53 -19.05
N LEU A 25 -1.46 12.66 -19.75
CA LEU A 25 -1.27 13.98 -19.14
C LEU A 25 -2.29 14.28 -18.05
N LEU A 26 -3.57 13.99 -18.28
CA LEU A 26 -4.61 14.16 -17.26
C LEU A 26 -4.34 13.31 -16.02
N LEU A 27 -3.99 12.02 -16.20
CA LEU A 27 -3.64 11.12 -15.10
C LEU A 27 -2.40 11.60 -14.35
N PHE A 28 -1.38 12.10 -15.05
CA PHE A 28 -0.19 12.66 -14.42
C PHE A 28 -0.52 13.89 -13.57
N VAL A 29 -1.23 14.86 -14.13
CA VAL A 29 -1.61 16.10 -13.42
C VAL A 29 -2.46 15.77 -12.19
N PHE A 30 -3.46 14.92 -12.35
CA PHE A 30 -4.31 14.47 -11.25
C PHE A 30 -3.47 13.77 -10.17
N SER A 31 -2.70 12.76 -10.54
CA SER A 31 -1.87 12.00 -9.59
C SER A 31 -0.86 12.89 -8.85
N SER A 32 -0.23 13.82 -9.56
CA SER A 32 0.71 14.78 -8.95
C SER A 32 0.00 15.73 -7.99
N MET A 33 -1.21 16.20 -8.31
CA MET A 33 -2.00 17.06 -7.42
C MET A 33 -2.36 16.31 -6.14
N PHE A 34 -2.86 15.07 -6.25
CA PHE A 34 -3.19 14.24 -5.10
C PHE A 34 -1.97 13.94 -4.24
N PHE A 35 -0.83 13.66 -4.85
CA PHE A 35 0.42 13.45 -4.13
C PHE A 35 0.81 14.68 -3.30
N VAL A 36 0.85 15.87 -3.92
CA VAL A 36 1.20 17.11 -3.19
C VAL A 36 0.19 17.42 -2.10
N ALA A 37 -1.10 17.26 -2.37
CA ALA A 37 -2.16 17.48 -1.39
C ALA A 37 -2.05 16.53 -0.19
N SER A 38 -1.85 15.23 -0.44
CA SER A 38 -1.66 14.21 0.61
C SER A 38 -0.41 14.50 1.44
N MET A 39 0.72 14.77 0.79
CA MET A 39 1.98 15.08 1.46
C MET A 39 1.85 16.32 2.34
N MET A 40 1.27 17.39 1.81
CA MET A 40 1.07 18.64 2.54
C MET A 40 0.10 18.45 3.71
N GLY A 41 -1.05 17.80 3.48
CA GLY A 41 -2.07 17.57 4.49
C GLY A 41 -1.57 16.74 5.66
N ASN A 42 -0.97 15.58 5.38
CA ASN A 42 -0.48 14.68 6.42
C ASN A 42 0.74 15.25 7.16
N SER A 43 1.64 15.98 6.46
CA SER A 43 2.76 16.66 7.13
C SER A 43 2.27 17.76 8.07
N LEU A 44 1.24 18.51 7.67
CA LEU A 44 0.64 19.54 8.51
C LEU A 44 0.03 18.93 9.78
N ILE A 45 -0.68 17.80 9.67
CA ILE A 45 -1.25 17.10 10.84
C ILE A 45 -0.15 16.69 11.81
N VAL A 46 0.91 16.02 11.32
CA VAL A 46 2.05 15.60 12.14
C VAL A 46 2.71 16.80 12.81
N PHE A 47 2.95 17.88 12.06
CA PHE A 47 3.56 19.10 12.58
C PHE A 47 2.69 19.78 13.64
N THR A 48 1.39 19.90 13.41
CA THR A 48 0.45 20.51 14.36
C THR A 48 0.36 19.70 15.65
N VAL A 49 0.26 18.38 15.57
CA VAL A 49 0.21 17.52 16.78
C VAL A 49 1.54 17.57 17.54
N ALA A 50 2.68 17.65 16.86
CA ALA A 50 4.00 17.74 17.50
C ALA A 50 4.28 19.11 18.14
N SER A 51 3.70 20.19 17.59
CA SER A 51 3.97 21.55 18.03
C SER A 51 3.07 22.02 19.18
N GLU A 52 1.86 21.46 19.30
CA GLU A 52 0.84 21.90 20.25
C GLU A 52 0.62 20.86 21.37
N PRO A 53 1.15 21.10 22.60
CA PRO A 53 1.02 20.15 23.70
C PRO A 53 -0.43 19.87 24.11
N HIS A 54 -1.35 20.82 23.89
CA HIS A 54 -2.78 20.63 24.17
C HIS A 54 -3.43 19.55 23.28
N LEU A 55 -2.81 19.23 22.14
CA LEU A 55 -3.24 18.16 21.25
C LEU A 55 -2.62 16.81 21.58
N HIS A 56 -1.87 16.64 22.67
CA HIS A 56 -1.34 15.32 23.09
C HIS A 56 -2.40 14.40 23.72
N SER A 57 -3.61 14.38 23.15
CA SER A 57 -4.62 13.38 23.50
C SER A 57 -4.33 12.04 22.80
N PRO A 58 -4.80 10.90 23.34
CA PRO A 58 -4.68 9.58 22.72
C PRO A 58 -5.12 9.55 21.25
N MET A 59 -6.22 10.25 20.92
CA MET A 59 -6.77 10.31 19.57
C MET A 59 -5.83 11.00 18.59
N TYR A 60 -5.29 12.17 18.96
CA TYR A 60 -4.38 12.92 18.09
C TYR A 60 -3.02 12.25 17.95
N PHE A 61 -2.57 11.52 18.98
CA PHE A 61 -1.40 10.66 18.86
C PHE A 61 -1.60 9.56 17.82
N LEU A 62 -2.74 8.86 17.86
CA LEU A 62 -3.09 7.84 16.84
C LEU A 62 -3.23 8.48 15.45
N LEU A 63 -3.82 9.66 15.35
CA LEU A 63 -3.95 10.40 14.11
C LEU A 63 -2.59 10.81 13.52
N ALA A 64 -1.64 11.27 14.35
CA ALA A 64 -0.30 11.59 13.89
C ALA A 64 0.45 10.35 13.40
N ASN A 65 0.27 9.19 14.04
CA ASN A 65 0.81 7.92 13.55
C ASN A 65 0.17 7.54 12.21
N LEU A 66 -1.15 7.67 12.07
CA LEU A 66 -1.86 7.39 10.82
C LEU A 66 -1.36 8.30 9.68
N SER A 67 -1.25 9.60 9.93
CA SER A 67 -0.72 10.55 8.94
C SER A 67 0.73 10.27 8.56
N PHE A 68 1.57 9.81 9.48
CA PHE A 68 2.92 9.36 9.15
C PHE A 68 2.91 8.15 8.20
N ILE A 69 2.05 7.17 8.47
CA ILE A 69 1.87 5.99 7.61
C ILE A 69 1.32 6.39 6.22
N ASP A 70 0.42 7.39 6.15
CA ASP A 70 -0.10 7.91 4.88
C ASP A 70 0.96 8.63 4.04
N LEU A 71 1.90 9.33 4.69
CA LEU A 71 3.07 9.93 4.01
C LEU A 71 3.95 8.83 3.39
N ASP A 72 4.25 7.79 4.18
CA ASP A 72 5.03 6.65 3.71
C ASP A 72 4.34 5.93 2.54
N LEU A 73 3.03 5.67 2.66
CA LEU A 73 2.24 5.05 1.59
C LEU A 73 2.26 5.89 0.31
N SER A 74 1.99 7.20 0.45
CA SER A 74 1.94 8.15 -0.67
C SER A 74 3.30 8.24 -1.37
N SER A 75 4.40 8.20 -0.61
CA SER A 75 5.78 8.24 -1.09
C SER A 75 6.22 6.96 -1.79
N VAL A 76 5.71 5.79 -1.40
CA VAL A 76 6.02 4.52 -2.08
C VAL A 76 5.20 4.34 -3.36
N THR A 77 3.92 4.73 -3.33
CA THR A 77 2.96 4.45 -4.43
C THR A 77 2.98 5.51 -5.53
N SER A 78 3.01 6.80 -5.18
CA SER A 78 2.82 7.89 -6.14
C SER A 78 4.01 8.11 -7.06
N PRO A 79 5.28 8.16 -6.59
CA PRO A 79 6.44 8.32 -7.47
C PRO A 79 6.57 7.16 -8.44
N LYS A 80 6.21 5.95 -7.99
CA LYS A 80 6.20 4.77 -8.85
C LYS A 80 5.13 4.90 -9.93
N MET A 81 3.89 5.24 -9.57
CA MET A 81 2.82 5.45 -10.56
C MET A 81 3.15 6.56 -11.57
N ILE A 82 3.78 7.65 -11.12
CA ILE A 82 4.19 8.79 -11.96
C ILE A 82 5.37 8.44 -12.87
N TYR A 83 6.42 7.81 -12.33
CA TYR A 83 7.62 7.42 -13.07
C TYR A 83 7.26 6.51 -14.24
N ASP A 84 6.37 5.58 -13.95
CA ASP A 84 6.07 4.49 -14.83
C ASP A 84 5.15 5.03 -15.97
N LEU A 85 4.41 6.12 -15.75
CA LEU A 85 3.45 6.72 -16.72
C LEU A 85 4.13 7.23 -18.00
N PHE A 86 5.39 7.66 -17.88
CA PHE A 86 6.21 8.18 -18.98
C PHE A 86 7.18 7.15 -19.56
N ARG A 87 7.29 5.96 -18.97
CA ARG A 87 8.14 4.89 -19.50
C ARG A 87 7.40 4.10 -20.58
N LYS A 88 8.01 4.05 -21.78
CA LYS A 88 7.58 3.18 -22.89
C LYS A 88 7.79 1.68 -22.60
N HIS A 89 8.68 1.33 -21.68
CA HIS A 89 8.98 -0.05 -21.23
C HIS A 89 8.92 -0.09 -19.70
N LYS A 90 7.98 -0.86 -19.16
CA LYS A 90 7.54 -0.85 -17.75
C LYS A 90 8.23 -1.97 -16.96
N VAL A 91 9.56 -1.95 -16.99
CA VAL A 91 10.35 -3.06 -16.45
C VAL A 91 10.61 -2.84 -14.97
N ILE A 92 9.73 -3.38 -14.12
CA ILE A 92 9.99 -3.52 -12.68
C ILE A 92 10.77 -4.81 -12.47
N SER A 93 11.90 -4.73 -11.77
CA SER A 93 12.64 -5.94 -11.40
C SER A 93 11.80 -6.79 -10.45
N PHE A 94 11.88 -8.12 -10.57
CA PHE A 94 11.19 -9.06 -9.68
C PHE A 94 11.46 -8.76 -8.19
N ARG A 95 12.69 -8.34 -7.88
CA ARG A 95 13.06 -7.91 -6.52
C ARG A 95 12.34 -6.62 -6.11
N GLY A 96 12.25 -5.62 -6.99
CA GLY A 96 11.51 -4.38 -6.74
C GLY A 96 9.99 -4.58 -6.63
N CYS A 97 9.46 -5.58 -7.32
CA CYS A 97 8.07 -6.03 -7.24
C CYS A 97 7.73 -6.61 -5.86
N ILE A 98 8.53 -7.58 -5.40
CA ILE A 98 8.37 -8.21 -4.08
C ILE A 98 8.51 -7.17 -2.97
N THR A 99 9.54 -6.31 -3.04
CA THR A 99 9.75 -5.26 -2.05
C THR A 99 8.55 -4.31 -1.99
N GLN A 100 7.97 -3.92 -3.13
CA GLN A 100 6.79 -3.06 -3.15
C GLN A 100 5.55 -3.72 -2.54
N ILE A 101 5.26 -4.98 -2.91
CA ILE A 101 4.14 -5.74 -2.33
C ILE A 101 4.30 -5.79 -0.82
N PHE A 102 5.49 -6.13 -0.34
CA PHE A 102 5.79 -6.23 1.08
C PHE A 102 5.51 -4.90 1.81
N PHE A 103 6.05 -3.78 1.32
CA PHE A 103 5.82 -2.48 1.97
C PHE A 103 4.36 -2.06 1.94
N ILE A 104 3.64 -2.23 0.82
CA ILE A 104 2.21 -1.89 0.72
C ILE A 104 1.39 -2.70 1.73
N HIS A 105 1.66 -4.00 1.87
CA HIS A 105 0.92 -4.84 2.82
C HIS A 105 1.27 -4.53 4.28
N VAL A 106 2.51 -4.14 4.57
CA VAL A 106 2.91 -3.77 5.94
C VAL A 106 2.19 -2.49 6.31
N ILE A 107 2.32 -1.47 5.48
CA ILE A 107 1.74 -0.14 5.68
C ILE A 107 0.21 -0.24 5.78
N GLY A 108 -0.44 -0.94 4.84
CA GLY A 108 -1.89 -1.14 4.88
C GLY A 108 -2.36 -1.95 6.10
N GLY A 109 -1.59 -2.94 6.55
CA GLY A 109 -1.90 -3.67 7.78
C GLY A 109 -1.81 -2.78 9.03
N VAL A 110 -0.80 -1.91 9.10
CA VAL A 110 -0.65 -0.93 10.18
C VAL A 110 -1.80 0.07 10.17
N GLU A 111 -2.13 0.63 9.00
CA GLU A 111 -3.24 1.57 8.79
C GLU A 111 -4.57 1.00 9.32
N MET A 112 -4.91 -0.24 8.94
CA MET A 112 -6.14 -0.89 9.37
C MET A 112 -6.23 -1.03 10.90
N VAL A 113 -5.14 -1.41 11.58
CA VAL A 113 -5.13 -1.54 13.04
C VAL A 113 -5.23 -0.17 13.71
N LEU A 114 -4.59 0.87 13.18
CA LEU A 114 -4.70 2.23 13.69
C LEU A 114 -6.13 2.77 13.56
N LEU A 115 -6.79 2.53 12.42
CA LEU A 115 -8.20 2.91 12.22
C LEU A 115 -9.12 2.22 13.23
N ILE A 116 -8.90 0.93 13.50
CA ILE A 116 -9.64 0.18 14.53
C ILE A 116 -9.37 0.78 15.93
N ALA A 117 -8.13 1.13 16.24
CA ALA A 117 -7.78 1.76 17.52
C ALA A 117 -8.46 3.13 17.70
N MET A 118 -8.55 3.93 16.63
CA MET A 118 -9.28 5.20 16.64
C MET A 118 -10.79 5.00 16.82
N ALA A 119 -11.37 3.99 16.15
CA ALA A 119 -12.77 3.63 16.35
C ALA A 119 -13.03 3.18 17.80
N PHE A 120 -12.11 2.42 18.38
CA PHE A 120 -12.15 2.01 19.78
C PHE A 120 -12.06 3.20 20.75
N ASP A 121 -11.15 4.16 20.50
CA ASP A 121 -11.05 5.41 21.27
C ASP A 121 -12.39 6.16 21.31
N ARG A 122 -13.02 6.34 20.13
CA ARG A 122 -14.33 7.00 20.03
C ARG A 122 -15.42 6.22 20.77
N TYR A 123 -15.41 4.89 20.68
CA TYR A 123 -16.34 4.03 21.42
C TYR A 123 -16.20 4.20 22.94
N VAL A 124 -14.98 4.15 23.47
CA VAL A 124 -14.73 4.31 24.92
C VAL A 124 -15.12 5.71 25.38
N THR A 125 -14.84 6.73 24.58
CA THR A 125 -15.24 8.12 24.86
C THR A 125 -16.75 8.26 25.04
N ILE A 126 -17.54 7.62 24.16
CA ILE A 126 -19.01 7.71 24.17
C ILE A 126 -19.61 6.81 25.26
N CYS A 127 -19.19 5.55 25.35
CA CYS A 127 -19.83 4.55 26.20
C CYS A 127 -19.32 4.56 27.65
N LYS A 128 -18.12 5.07 27.90
CA LYS A 128 -17.44 5.03 29.21
C LYS A 128 -16.65 6.32 29.51
N PRO A 129 -17.27 7.52 29.45
CA PRO A 129 -16.54 8.79 29.59
C PRO A 129 -15.79 8.93 30.93
N LEU A 130 -16.38 8.48 32.05
CA LEU A 130 -15.76 8.54 33.38
C LEU A 130 -14.51 7.65 33.53
N HIS A 131 -14.39 6.60 32.73
CA HIS A 131 -13.25 5.68 32.76
C HIS A 131 -12.29 5.88 31.56
N TYR A 132 -12.55 6.89 30.73
CA TYR A 132 -11.79 7.13 29.50
C TYR A 132 -10.28 7.28 29.77
N LEU A 133 -9.90 8.15 30.71
CA LEU A 133 -8.49 8.42 31.03
C LEU A 133 -7.75 7.20 31.59
N THR A 134 -8.47 6.26 32.20
CA THR A 134 -7.91 5.02 32.74
C THR A 134 -7.74 3.97 31.63
N ILE A 135 -8.67 3.90 30.67
CA ILE A 135 -8.67 2.94 29.57
C ILE A 135 -7.72 3.41 28.45
N MET A 136 -7.90 4.64 27.96
CA MET A 136 -7.05 5.27 26.96
C MET A 136 -5.96 6.11 27.62
N SER A 137 -4.92 5.41 28.07
CA SER A 137 -3.68 6.01 28.55
C SER A 137 -2.61 6.02 27.43
N PRO A 138 -1.55 6.85 27.55
CA PRO A 138 -0.43 6.83 26.61
C PRO A 138 0.22 5.45 26.45
N ARG A 139 0.21 4.62 27.51
CA ARG A 139 0.69 3.23 27.45
C ARG A 139 -0.16 2.37 26.52
N MET A 140 -1.47 2.58 26.53
CA MET A 140 -2.40 1.90 25.63
C MET A 140 -2.18 2.33 24.17
N CYS A 141 -1.92 3.61 23.92
CA CYS A 141 -1.55 4.10 22.59
C CYS A 141 -0.26 3.46 22.07
N ILE A 142 0.78 3.37 22.90
CA ILE A 142 2.03 2.68 22.53
C ILE A 142 1.77 1.21 22.24
N PHE A 143 0.93 0.55 23.07
CA PHE A 143 0.53 -0.83 22.83
C PHE A 143 -0.17 -0.98 21.47
N PHE A 144 -1.14 -0.12 21.14
CA PHE A 144 -1.79 -0.12 19.83
C PHE A 144 -0.79 0.06 18.69
N SER A 145 0.13 1.03 18.78
CA SER A 145 1.18 1.21 17.77
C SER A 145 2.04 -0.04 17.60
N VAL A 146 2.52 -0.66 18.68
CA VAL A 146 3.34 -1.88 18.61
C VAL A 146 2.55 -3.04 18.00
N THR A 147 1.29 -3.22 18.39
CA THR A 147 0.42 -4.26 17.81
C THR A 147 0.14 -4.02 16.34
N ALA A 148 -0.03 -2.76 15.91
CA ALA A 148 -0.23 -2.42 14.51
C ALA A 148 0.97 -2.85 13.65
N TRP A 149 2.20 -2.55 14.10
CA TRP A 149 3.42 -2.98 13.42
C TRP A 149 3.56 -4.51 13.41
N ALA A 150 3.30 -5.18 14.53
CA ALA A 150 3.37 -6.64 14.59
C ALA A 150 2.35 -7.31 13.65
N VAL A 151 1.11 -6.82 13.62
CA VAL A 151 0.06 -7.32 12.73
C VAL A 151 0.39 -7.01 11.27
N GLY A 152 0.85 -5.81 10.93
CA GLY A 152 1.25 -5.44 9.57
C GLY A 152 2.41 -6.30 9.05
N LEU A 153 3.42 -6.56 9.89
CA LEU A 153 4.55 -7.43 9.55
C LEU A 153 4.12 -8.88 9.36
N THR A 154 3.35 -9.44 10.31
CA THR A 154 2.88 -10.83 10.22
C THR A 154 1.97 -11.03 9.02
N HIS A 155 1.03 -10.12 8.78
CA HIS A 155 0.16 -10.12 7.60
C HIS A 155 0.98 -10.14 6.30
N SER A 156 1.97 -9.26 6.19
CA SER A 156 2.83 -9.17 5.01
C SER A 156 3.70 -10.40 4.78
N VAL A 157 4.28 -10.96 5.85
CA VAL A 157 5.08 -12.19 5.74
C VAL A 157 4.20 -13.36 5.33
N VAL A 158 3.03 -13.52 5.94
CA VAL A 158 2.08 -14.57 5.57
C VAL A 158 1.69 -14.41 4.10
N GLN A 159 1.26 -13.22 3.69
CA GLN A 159 0.90 -12.93 2.31
C GLN A 159 2.07 -13.27 1.37
N LEU A 160 3.29 -12.79 1.65
CA LEU A 160 4.47 -13.05 0.84
C LEU A 160 4.82 -14.54 0.78
N THR A 161 4.66 -15.30 1.86
CA THR A 161 4.89 -16.76 1.82
C THR A 161 3.87 -17.47 0.95
N PHE A 162 2.61 -17.03 0.94
CA PHE A 162 1.61 -17.53 0.00
C PHE A 162 1.98 -17.16 -1.44
N VAL A 163 2.42 -15.91 -1.67
CA VAL A 163 2.90 -15.44 -2.99
C VAL A 163 4.04 -16.29 -3.53
N VAL A 164 5.04 -16.60 -2.70
CA VAL A 164 6.25 -17.32 -3.12
C VAL A 164 5.99 -18.83 -3.25
N LYS A 165 5.05 -19.39 -2.48
CA LYS A 165 4.68 -20.82 -2.56
C LYS A 165 3.80 -21.17 -3.75
N LEU A 166 3.22 -20.18 -4.44
CA LEU A 166 2.63 -20.39 -5.76
C LEU A 166 3.77 -20.71 -6.75
N SER A 167 3.82 -21.96 -7.22
CA SER A 167 4.86 -22.45 -8.13
C SER A 167 4.78 -21.74 -9.49
N PHE A 168 5.79 -20.94 -9.81
CA PHE A 168 5.98 -20.30 -11.12
C PHE A 168 6.85 -21.20 -12.01
N CYS A 169 6.36 -21.58 -13.19
CA CYS A 169 7.04 -22.53 -14.08
C CYS A 169 8.02 -21.93 -15.11
N ASP A 170 8.20 -20.61 -15.20
CA ASP A 170 9.18 -20.05 -16.14
C ASP A 170 9.77 -18.68 -15.71
N PRO A 171 11.10 -18.45 -15.82
CA PRO A 171 11.71 -17.15 -15.57
C PRO A 171 12.02 -16.43 -16.90
N ASN A 172 11.63 -15.16 -17.06
CA ASN A 172 12.61 -14.09 -17.28
C ASN A 172 12.11 -12.69 -17.63
N VAL A 173 10.84 -12.39 -17.90
CA VAL A 173 10.43 -11.00 -18.14
C VAL A 173 8.99 -10.77 -17.72
N LEU A 174 8.76 -9.86 -16.77
CA LEU A 174 7.42 -9.39 -16.38
C LEU A 174 7.34 -7.87 -16.55
N ASP A 175 6.46 -7.44 -17.45
CA ASP A 175 6.24 -6.04 -17.83
C ASP A 175 4.87 -5.61 -17.26
N SER A 176 4.85 -5.11 -16.02
CA SER A 176 3.63 -4.56 -15.39
C SER A 176 3.97 -3.56 -14.28
N PHE A 177 3.12 -2.53 -14.15
CA PHE A 177 3.32 -1.26 -13.43
C PHE A 177 3.04 -1.32 -11.92
N TYR A 178 2.22 -2.29 -11.52
CA TYR A 178 1.97 -2.65 -10.12
C TYR A 178 1.97 -4.16 -10.06
N CYS A 179 2.58 -4.69 -9.01
CA CYS A 179 2.59 -6.12 -8.77
C CYS A 179 1.28 -6.57 -8.14
N ASP A 180 0.27 -6.70 -9.00
CA ASP A 180 -1.06 -7.18 -8.64
C ASP A 180 -1.12 -8.69 -8.88
N LEU A 181 -0.64 -9.43 -7.89
CA LEU A 181 -0.55 -10.90 -7.91
C LEU A 181 -1.87 -11.66 -8.15
N PRO A 182 -3.08 -11.17 -7.79
CA PRO A 182 -4.30 -11.96 -7.98
C PRO A 182 -4.65 -12.22 -9.46
N ARG A 183 -4.17 -11.37 -10.38
CA ARG A 183 -4.40 -11.55 -11.82
C ARG A 183 -3.40 -12.53 -12.46
N PHE A 184 -2.27 -12.78 -11.80
CA PHE A 184 -1.32 -13.85 -12.14
C PHE A 184 -1.86 -15.25 -11.82
N ILE A 185 -2.70 -15.39 -10.78
CA ILE A 185 -3.25 -16.68 -10.33
C ILE A 185 -4.17 -17.32 -11.38
N LYS A 186 -4.78 -16.53 -12.27
CA LYS A 186 -5.61 -17.05 -13.37
C LYS A 186 -4.83 -17.64 -14.55
N LEU A 187 -3.50 -17.51 -14.55
CA LEU A 187 -2.60 -18.03 -15.58
C LEU A 187 -1.56 -19.02 -15.02
N ALA A 188 -1.62 -19.34 -13.72
CA ALA A 188 -0.91 -20.50 -13.18
C ALA A 188 -1.55 -21.76 -13.79
N CYS A 189 -0.69 -22.64 -14.33
CA CYS A 189 -1.04 -23.84 -15.09
C CYS A 189 -2.29 -24.53 -14.53
N THR A 190 -3.39 -24.46 -15.27
CA THR A 190 -4.37 -25.53 -15.22
C THR A 190 -3.68 -26.70 -15.93
N ASP A 191 -3.11 -27.62 -15.15
CA ASP A 191 -2.83 -28.97 -15.66
C ASP A 191 -4.19 -29.55 -16.06
N THR A 192 -4.55 -29.39 -17.33
CA THR A 192 -5.49 -30.30 -17.97
C THR A 192 -4.63 -31.40 -18.57
N ASP A 193 -4.75 -32.58 -17.98
CA ASP A 193 -4.36 -33.87 -18.57
C ASP A 193 -4.63 -33.96 -20.08
#